data_AF-A0A7V3CUP5-F1
#
_entry.id   AF-A0A7V3CUP5-F1
#
_cell.length_a   1.000
_cell.length_b   1.000
_cell.length_c   1.000
_cell.angle_alpha   90.00
_cell.angle_beta   90.00
_cell.angle_gamma   90.00
#
_symmetry.space_group_name_H-M   'P 1'
#
loop_
_entity.id
_entity.type
_entity.pdbx_description
1 polymer ?
#
loop_
_entity_poly.entity_id
_entity_poly.type
_entity_poly.pdbx_seq_one_letter_code
_entity_poly.pdbx_strand_id
1 'polypeptide(L)'
;MRFITQIFFLFILLANFSWAQNSSSIKLDPNKVLIFEKYLSFRHSFEPGGFIQWKNNNPELYAKEMWYQSESFYIKRNHLASGLTMNEGMIDVSRFEHLRKEKEEVIVPFAGFKDVMILLPKNKLIYITP
;
A
#
# COMPACT_ATOMS: atom_id res chain seq x y z
N MET A 1 -48.93 10.20 -5.42
CA MET A 1 -47.70 10.55 -6.15
C MET A 1 -46.58 11.12 -5.27
N ARG A 2 -46.83 11.93 -4.22
CA ARG A 2 -45.77 12.50 -3.35
C ARG A 2 -44.92 11.48 -2.57
N PHE A 3 -45.48 10.35 -2.17
CA PHE A 3 -44.74 9.31 -1.43
C PHE A 3 -43.75 8.52 -2.30
N ILE A 4 -44.09 8.27 -3.56
CA ILE A 4 -43.24 7.50 -4.49
C ILE A 4 -41.98 8.31 -4.86
N THR A 5 -42.13 9.63 -5.06
CA THR A 5 -40.99 10.51 -5.34
C THR A 5 -40.05 10.66 -4.14
N GLN A 6 -40.55 10.61 -2.90
CA GLN A 6 -39.72 10.63 -1.70
C GLN A 6 -38.93 9.33 -1.51
N ILE A 7 -39.53 8.18 -1.80
CA ILE A 7 -38.85 6.88 -1.75
C ILE A 7 -37.74 6.80 -2.81
N PHE A 8 -37.98 7.34 -4.00
CA PHE A 8 -36.98 7.39 -5.07
C PHE A 8 -35.76 8.25 -4.69
N PHE A 9 -35.99 9.40 -4.06
CA PHE A 9 -34.89 10.24 -3.54
C PHE A 9 -34.12 9.57 -2.40
N LEU A 10 -34.80 8.84 -1.51
CA LEU A 10 -34.17 8.09 -0.43
C LEU A 10 -33.27 6.96 -0.98
N PHE A 11 -33.70 6.27 -2.03
CA PHE A 11 -32.90 5.23 -2.70
C PHE A 11 -31.65 5.79 -3.37
N ILE A 12 -31.72 6.97 -4.00
CA ILE A 12 -30.54 7.62 -4.58
C ILE A 12 -29.54 8.03 -3.48
N LEU A 13 -30.01 8.53 -2.35
CA LEU A 13 -29.13 8.89 -1.23
C LEU A 13 -28.47 7.67 -0.59
N LEU A 14 -29.20 6.56 -0.42
CA LEU A 14 -28.65 5.31 0.11
C LEU A 14 -27.65 4.65 -0.86
N ALA A 15 -27.89 4.72 -2.17
CA ALA A 15 -26.98 4.17 -3.17
C ALA A 15 -25.61 4.88 -3.19
N ASN A 16 -25.58 6.18 -2.92
CA ASN A 16 -24.32 6.94 -2.82
C ASN A 16 -23.55 6.66 -1.51
N PHE A 17 -24.24 6.28 -0.43
CA PHE A 17 -23.58 5.99 0.85
C PHE A 17 -22.80 4.67 0.83
N SER A 18 -23.31 3.66 0.08
CA SER A 18 -22.66 2.35 -0.06
C SER A 18 -21.32 2.40 -0.81
N TRP A 19 -21.07 3.42 -1.64
CA TRP A 19 -19.79 3.60 -2.33
C TRP A 19 -18.73 4.26 -1.45
N ALA A 20 -19.13 5.00 -0.40
CA ALA A 20 -18.23 5.62 0.56
C ALA A 20 -17.73 4.66 1.66
N GLN A 21 -18.40 3.53 1.87
CA GLN A 21 -18.09 2.60 2.98
C GLN A 21 -17.07 1.50 2.67
N ASN A 22 -16.55 1.42 1.44
CA ASN A 22 -15.53 0.44 1.09
C ASN A 22 -14.08 0.91 1.32
N SER A 23 -13.87 2.02 2.03
CA SER A 23 -12.57 2.26 2.67
C SER A 23 -12.46 1.35 3.90
N SER A 24 -12.18 0.08 3.66
CA SER A 24 -11.60 -0.78 4.70
C SER A 24 -10.50 0.03 5.37
N SER A 25 -10.67 0.34 6.66
CA SER A 25 -9.71 1.16 7.41
C SER A 25 -8.31 0.60 7.15
N ILE A 26 -7.49 1.31 6.38
CA ILE A 26 -6.16 0.85 6.01
C ILE A 26 -5.39 0.72 7.33
N LYS A 27 -5.06 -0.51 7.70
CA LYS A 27 -4.26 -0.78 8.90
C LYS A 27 -2.80 -0.74 8.49
N LEU A 28 -2.08 0.23 9.03
CA LEU A 28 -0.64 0.38 8.87
C LEU A 28 0.03 -0.07 10.17
N ASP A 29 1.07 -0.91 10.07
CA ASP A 29 1.90 -1.21 11.23
C ASP A 29 2.77 0.02 11.54
N PRO A 30 2.65 0.62 12.74
CA PRO A 30 3.44 1.79 13.11
C PRO A 30 4.95 1.59 12.97
N ASN A 31 5.45 0.38 13.24
CA ASN A 31 6.88 0.08 13.13
C ASN A 31 7.35 0.10 11.68
N LYS A 32 6.54 -0.44 10.77
CA LYS A 32 6.85 -0.41 9.34
C LYS A 32 6.73 0.99 8.76
N VAL A 33 5.74 1.77 9.20
CA VAL A 33 5.63 3.19 8.80
C VAL A 33 6.94 3.93 9.08
N LEU A 34 7.53 3.76 10.27
CA LEU A 34 8.81 4.39 10.62
C LEU A 34 9.96 3.99 9.67
N ILE A 35 9.94 2.77 9.15
CA ILE A 35 10.97 2.25 8.24
C ILE A 35 10.78 2.83 6.83
N PHE A 36 9.54 2.85 6.31
CA PHE A 36 9.24 3.17 4.91
C PHE A 36 8.86 4.64 4.65
N GLU A 37 8.53 5.42 5.68
CA GLU A 37 8.21 6.85 5.54
C GLU A 37 9.38 7.66 4.98
N LYS A 38 10.63 7.23 5.21
CA LYS A 38 11.80 7.87 4.60
C LYS A 38 11.77 7.79 3.07
N TYR A 39 11.35 6.65 2.50
CA TYR A 39 11.23 6.50 1.05
C TYR A 39 10.10 7.37 0.50
N LEU A 40 8.92 7.33 1.14
CA LEU A 40 7.76 8.13 0.73
C LEU A 40 8.00 9.63 0.85
N SER A 41 8.69 10.07 1.90
CA SER A 41 9.07 11.47 2.07
C SER A 41 10.06 11.95 1.00
N PHE A 42 10.97 11.09 0.54
CA PHE A 42 11.82 11.40 -0.60
C PHE A 42 11.02 11.52 -1.89
N ARG A 43 10.10 10.58 -2.18
CA ARG A 43 9.27 10.58 -3.40
C ARG A 43 8.42 11.86 -3.52
N HIS A 44 7.86 12.34 -2.42
CA HIS A 44 7.00 13.53 -2.36
C HIS A 44 7.74 14.79 -1.88
N SER A 45 9.08 14.78 -1.86
CA SER A 45 9.87 15.93 -1.41
C SER A 45 9.76 17.15 -2.33
N PHE A 46 9.42 16.92 -3.60
CA PHE A 46 9.27 17.95 -4.63
C PHE A 46 7.85 18.52 -4.71
N GLU A 47 6.91 18.00 -3.92
CA GLU A 47 5.56 18.55 -3.82
C GLU A 47 5.60 19.99 -3.30
N PRO A 48 4.73 20.89 -3.78
CA PRO A 48 4.63 22.25 -3.23
C PRO A 48 4.34 22.21 -1.71
N GLY A 49 5.28 22.69 -0.91
CA GLY A 49 5.20 22.63 0.56
C GLY A 49 5.80 21.38 1.22
N GLY A 50 6.35 20.47 0.39
CA GLY A 50 7.03 19.27 0.81
C GLY A 50 6.12 18.17 1.35
N PHE A 51 6.75 17.06 1.74
CA PHE A 51 6.06 15.83 2.14
C PHE A 51 5.03 16.03 3.27
N ILE A 52 5.34 16.83 4.31
CA ILE A 52 4.42 17.02 5.44
C ILE A 52 3.12 17.72 5.00
N GLN A 53 3.23 18.76 4.17
CA GLN A 53 2.06 19.44 3.64
C GLN A 53 1.26 18.52 2.71
N TRP A 54 1.93 17.81 1.82
CA TRP A 54 1.28 16.83 0.94
C TRP A 54 0.54 15.75 1.74
N LYS A 55 1.17 15.17 2.78
CA LYS A 55 0.59 14.14 3.65
C LYS A 55 -0.67 14.64 4.36
N ASN A 56 -0.66 15.86 4.86
CA ASN A 56 -1.82 16.47 5.52
C ASN A 56 -2.96 16.76 4.54
N ASN A 57 -2.63 17.15 3.31
CA ASN A 57 -3.63 17.43 2.28
C ASN A 57 -4.21 16.17 1.64
N ASN A 58 -3.48 15.05 1.68
CA ASN A 58 -3.83 13.80 1.00
C ASN A 58 -3.79 12.57 1.94
N PRO A 59 -4.53 12.57 3.07
CA PRO A 59 -4.40 11.52 4.08
C PRO A 59 -4.75 10.12 3.57
N GLU A 60 -5.76 10.00 2.70
CA GLU A 60 -6.13 8.72 2.10
C GLU A 60 -5.08 8.21 1.12
N LEU A 61 -4.55 9.08 0.26
CA LEU A 61 -3.51 8.70 -0.69
C LEU A 61 -2.23 8.30 0.04
N TYR A 62 -1.84 9.06 1.06
CA TYR A 62 -0.74 8.69 1.95
C TYR A 62 -0.94 7.29 2.54
N ALA A 63 -2.13 6.99 3.07
CA ALA A 63 -2.40 5.68 3.64
C ALA A 63 -2.32 4.56 2.59
N LYS A 64 -2.83 4.78 1.37
CA LYS A 64 -2.74 3.83 0.26
C LYS A 64 -1.30 3.56 -0.15
N GLU A 65 -0.52 4.61 -0.38
CA GLU A 65 0.87 4.47 -0.80
C GLU A 65 1.74 3.87 0.31
N MET A 66 1.50 4.26 1.57
CA MET A 66 2.21 3.69 2.72
C MET A 66 1.91 2.19 2.84
N TRP A 67 0.63 1.80 2.79
CA TRP A 67 0.24 0.39 2.83
C TRP A 67 0.89 -0.39 1.69
N TYR A 68 0.86 0.17 0.49
CA TYR A 68 1.47 -0.48 -0.67
C TYR A 68 2.99 -0.64 -0.50
N GLN A 69 3.69 0.36 0.05
CA GLN A 69 5.14 0.28 0.27
C GLN A 69 5.56 -0.52 1.51
N SER A 70 4.68 -0.74 2.50
CA SER A 70 5.06 -1.40 3.76
C SER A 70 4.41 -2.77 3.97
N GLU A 71 3.20 -2.97 3.46
CA GLU A 71 2.38 -4.17 3.72
C GLU A 71 2.16 -5.06 2.50
N SER A 72 2.44 -4.59 1.27
CA SER A 72 2.26 -5.40 0.06
C SER A 72 3.30 -6.52 -0.10
N PHE A 73 4.28 -6.59 0.81
CA PHE A 73 5.33 -7.58 0.85
C PHE A 73 5.80 -7.81 2.29
N TYR A 74 6.63 -8.83 2.47
CA TYR A 74 7.40 -9.02 3.71
C TYR A 74 8.79 -9.57 3.39
N ILE A 75 9.74 -9.39 4.31
CA ILE A 75 11.08 -9.97 4.18
C ILE A 75 11.15 -11.29 4.92
N LYS A 76 11.49 -12.36 4.18
CA LYS A 76 11.82 -13.65 4.77
C LYS A 76 13.30 -13.67 5.13
N ARG A 77 13.58 -13.65 6.44
CA ARG A 77 14.94 -13.66 6.98
C ARG A 77 15.61 -15.02 6.83
N ASN A 78 16.92 -15.03 6.57
CA ASN A 78 17.75 -16.22 6.47
C ASN A 78 17.20 -17.29 5.50
N HIS A 79 16.74 -16.85 4.33
CA HIS A 79 16.30 -17.78 3.28
C HIS A 79 17.47 -18.58 2.71
N LEU A 80 18.64 -17.97 2.63
CA LEU A 80 19.90 -18.62 2.26
C LEU A 80 20.80 -18.81 3.50
N ALA A 81 21.73 -19.77 3.41
CA ALA A 81 22.65 -20.10 4.51
C ALA A 81 23.70 -19.01 4.80
N SER A 82 23.99 -18.12 3.84
CA SER A 82 25.00 -17.06 3.97
C SER A 82 24.62 -15.83 3.15
N GLY A 83 25.18 -14.67 3.51
CA GLY A 83 24.91 -13.37 2.89
C GLY A 83 24.58 -12.27 3.91
N LEU A 84 24.41 -11.05 3.40
CA LEU A 84 24.09 -9.87 4.21
C LEU A 84 22.61 -9.85 4.61
N THR A 85 22.32 -9.23 5.76
CA THR A 85 20.95 -8.93 6.21
C THR A 85 20.43 -7.71 5.46
N MET A 86 19.21 -7.80 4.95
CA MET A 86 18.60 -6.73 4.14
C MET A 86 18.05 -5.60 5.01
N ASN A 87 18.30 -4.36 4.60
CA ASN A 87 17.64 -3.18 5.15
C ASN A 87 16.36 -2.90 4.35
N GLU A 88 15.20 -3.14 4.97
CA GLU A 88 13.91 -3.10 4.27
C GLU A 88 13.52 -1.68 3.84
N GLY A 89 13.90 -0.64 4.60
CA GLY A 89 13.50 0.75 4.33
C GLY A 89 14.12 1.39 3.09
N MET A 90 14.97 0.66 2.37
CA MET A 90 15.53 1.08 1.08
C MET A 90 14.86 0.39 -0.11
N ILE A 91 13.93 -0.53 0.13
CA ILE A 91 13.26 -1.28 -0.91
C ILE A 91 12.14 -0.44 -1.51
N ASP A 92 12.21 -0.25 -2.82
CA ASP A 92 11.09 0.25 -3.61
C ASP A 92 10.38 -0.95 -4.24
N VAL A 93 9.25 -1.35 -3.65
CA VAL A 93 8.51 -2.53 -4.10
C VAL A 93 7.99 -2.38 -5.54
N SER A 94 7.76 -1.14 -5.99
CA SER A 94 7.22 -0.86 -7.33
C SER A 94 8.12 -1.39 -8.45
N ARG A 95 9.43 -1.49 -8.20
CA ARG A 95 10.40 -2.04 -9.16
C ARG A 95 10.22 -3.52 -9.45
N PHE A 96 9.48 -4.24 -8.60
CA PHE A 96 9.30 -5.69 -8.67
C PHE A 96 7.87 -6.09 -9.04
N GLU A 97 6.98 -5.15 -9.33
CA GLU A 97 5.57 -5.44 -9.62
C GLU A 97 5.35 -6.35 -10.83
N HIS A 98 6.20 -6.24 -11.84
CA HIS A 98 6.16 -7.10 -13.02
C HIS A 98 6.35 -8.59 -12.68
N LEU A 99 6.94 -8.90 -11.53
CA LEU A 99 7.12 -10.28 -11.04
C LEU A 99 5.88 -10.79 -10.30
N ARG A 100 5.00 -9.91 -9.81
CA ARG A 100 3.90 -10.27 -8.92
C ARG A 100 2.86 -11.11 -9.65
N LYS A 101 2.49 -12.24 -9.04
CA LYS A 101 1.49 -13.17 -9.57
C LYS A 101 0.11 -12.94 -8.97
N GLU A 102 -0.91 -13.44 -9.67
CA GLU A 102 -2.30 -13.18 -9.33
C GLU A 102 -2.73 -13.85 -8.01
N LYS A 103 -2.32 -15.11 -7.80
CA LYS A 103 -2.85 -15.98 -6.73
C LYS A 103 -1.79 -16.57 -5.81
N GLU A 104 -0.51 -16.37 -6.09
CA GLU A 104 0.58 -16.94 -5.28
C GLU A 104 1.65 -15.90 -4.92
N GLU A 105 2.32 -16.14 -3.80
CA GLU A 105 3.46 -15.35 -3.35
C GLU A 105 4.66 -15.54 -4.29
N VAL A 106 5.46 -14.49 -4.44
CA VAL A 106 6.65 -14.51 -5.30
C VAL A 106 7.88 -14.21 -4.48
N ILE A 107 8.87 -15.09 -4.57
CA ILE A 107 10.17 -14.92 -3.94
C ILE A 107 11.05 -14.08 -4.87
N VAL A 108 11.52 -12.95 -4.36
CA VAL A 108 12.45 -12.05 -5.05
C VAL A 108 13.79 -12.06 -4.30
N PRO A 109 14.79 -12.80 -4.81
CA PRO A 109 16.13 -12.79 -4.23
C PRO A 109 16.90 -11.53 -4.61
N PHE A 110 17.76 -11.07 -3.70
CA PHE A 110 18.69 -9.95 -3.94
C PHE A 110 20.11 -10.48 -3.89
N ALA A 111 20.92 -10.16 -4.90
CA ALA A 111 22.30 -10.62 -4.96
C ALA A 111 23.10 -10.15 -3.73
N GLY A 112 23.80 -11.08 -3.07
CA GLY A 112 24.60 -10.81 -1.88
C GLY A 112 23.83 -10.79 -0.55
N PHE A 113 22.50 -10.91 -0.57
CA PHE A 113 21.68 -10.98 0.64
C PHE A 113 21.24 -12.40 0.94
N LYS A 114 21.22 -12.75 2.23
CA LYS A 114 20.65 -14.03 2.70
C LYS A 114 19.14 -13.99 2.88
N ASP A 115 18.60 -12.77 2.96
CA ASP A 115 17.18 -12.51 3.07
C ASP A 115 16.57 -12.37 1.67
N VAL A 116 15.27 -12.65 1.56
CA VAL A 116 14.52 -12.46 0.31
C VAL A 116 13.27 -11.66 0.57
N MET A 117 12.83 -10.90 -0.43
CA MET A 117 11.52 -10.27 -0.40
C MET A 117 10.47 -11.25 -0.89
N ILE A 118 9.35 -11.32 -0.19
CA ILE A 118 8.18 -12.08 -0.59
C ILE A 118 7.08 -11.10 -0.98
N LEU A 119 6.75 -11.05 -2.26
CA LEU A 119 5.63 -10.27 -2.77
C LEU A 119 4.33 -11.02 -2.48
N LEU A 120 3.36 -10.36 -1.87
CA LEU A 120 2.01 -10.89 -1.74
C LEU A 120 1.33 -11.04 -3.12
N PRO A 121 0.41 -11.98 -3.32
CA PRO A 121 -0.33 -12.08 -4.58
C PRO A 121 -1.23 -10.85 -4.83
N LYS A 122 -1.49 -10.53 -6.10
CA LYS A 122 -2.31 -9.37 -6.50
C LYS A 122 -3.71 -9.39 -5.87
N ASN A 123 -4.32 -10.57 -5.77
CA ASN A 123 -5.65 -10.73 -5.17
C ASN A 123 -5.70 -10.48 -3.64
N LYS A 124 -4.55 -10.34 -2.97
CA LYS A 124 -4.43 -9.93 -1.56
C LYS A 124 -4.07 -8.46 -1.40
N LEU A 125 -3.86 -7.73 -2.50
CA LEU A 125 -3.57 -6.30 -2.44
C LEU A 125 -4.85 -5.50 -2.21
N ILE A 126 -4.79 -4.56 -1.27
CA ILE A 126 -5.86 -3.58 -1.08
C ILE A 126 -5.81 -2.53 -2.19
N TYR A 127 -4.60 -2.23 -2.69
CA TYR A 127 -4.35 -1.28 -3.76
C TYR A 127 -3.25 -1.78 -4.70
N ILE A 128 -3.44 -1.51 -5.99
CA ILE A 128 -2.43 -1.65 -7.03
C ILE A 128 -2.10 -0.22 -7.44
N THR A 129 -0.83 0.19 -7.35
CA THR A 129 -0.43 1.48 -7.93
C THR A 129 -0.45 1.35 -9.46
N PRO A 130 -1.00 2.33 -10.18
CA PRO A 130 -1.03 2.33 -11.65
C PRO A 130 0.37 2.36 -12.26
#